data_AF-A0A1B6Y710-F1
#
_entry.id   AF-A0A1B6Y710-F1
#
_cell.length_a   1.000
_cell.length_b   1.000
_cell.length_c   1.000
_cell.angle_alpha   90.00
_cell.angle_beta   90.00
_cell.angle_gamma   90.00
#
_symmetry.space_group_name_H-M   'P 1'
#
loop_
_entity.id
_entity.type
_entity.pdbx_description
1 polymer ?
#
loop_
_entity_poly.entity_id
_entity_poly.type
_entity_poly.pdbx_seq_one_letter_code
_entity_poly.pdbx_strand_id
1 'polypeptide(L)'
;MDLSSWLSLLNVLVLLFSLFQLVNVIIVKKSSFLILLSSALLTYLISNVIYLIDDALVITIRFLNTASLVCILSALFNLIRESKPIFARFPTILGYLPFVILLFIPLILDQSVIYNLILGTFQGGALIVSILIFSINQKNEKNYSLLIIGTLVCLIAFIFFWMIPLTDIQSTVVTELLLIAGVLLISLGTKKSQLNNPNGRSII
;
A
#
# COMPACT_ATOMS: atom_id res chain seq x y z
N MET A 1 9.48 -25.15 -0.69
CA MET A 1 10.01 -24.56 -1.95
C MET A 1 11.52 -24.41 -1.84
N ASP A 2 12.24 -24.49 -2.96
CA ASP A 2 13.69 -24.27 -2.99
C ASP A 2 14.03 -22.84 -2.56
N LEU A 3 14.94 -22.71 -1.58
CA LEU A 3 15.46 -21.43 -1.10
C LEU A 3 16.12 -20.59 -2.20
N SER A 4 16.45 -21.19 -3.35
CA SER A 4 17.05 -20.55 -4.52
C SER A 4 16.03 -19.99 -5.52
N SER A 5 14.72 -20.16 -5.29
CA SER A 5 13.70 -19.60 -6.17
C SER A 5 13.79 -18.06 -6.20
N TRP A 6 13.65 -17.44 -7.39
CA TRP A 6 13.75 -15.98 -7.52
C TRP A 6 12.75 -15.22 -6.60
N LEU A 7 11.63 -15.87 -6.28
CA LEU A 7 10.59 -15.37 -5.38
C LEU A 7 11.08 -15.26 -3.92
N SER A 8 11.91 -16.21 -3.45
CA SER A 8 12.50 -16.14 -2.10
C SER A 8 13.48 -14.97 -1.99
N LEU A 9 14.29 -14.74 -3.04
CA LEU A 9 15.22 -13.62 -3.15
C LEU A 9 14.49 -12.26 -3.10
N LEU A 10 13.38 -12.14 -3.84
CA LEU A 10 12.52 -10.97 -3.83
C LEU A 10 11.95 -10.72 -2.42
N ASN A 11 11.46 -11.76 -1.75
CA ASN A 11 10.91 -11.66 -0.40
C ASN A 11 11.97 -11.24 0.63
N VAL A 12 13.22 -11.70 0.50
CA VAL A 12 14.33 -11.27 1.36
C VAL A 12 14.67 -9.78 1.14
N LEU A 13 14.62 -9.29 -0.09
CA LEU A 13 14.82 -7.86 -0.38
C LEU A 13 13.70 -7.00 0.24
N VAL A 14 12.45 -7.42 0.09
CA VAL A 14 11.30 -6.77 0.73
C VAL A 14 11.43 -6.78 2.25
N LEU A 15 11.95 -7.88 2.81
CA LEU A 15 12.23 -8.02 4.23
C LEU A 15 13.26 -6.99 4.72
N LEU A 16 14.41 -6.91 4.06
CA LEU A 16 15.44 -5.92 4.41
C LEU A 16 14.93 -4.49 4.28
N PHE A 17 14.15 -4.19 3.24
CA PHE A 17 13.57 -2.86 3.04
C PHE A 17 12.54 -2.50 4.13
N SER A 18 11.69 -3.45 4.52
CA SER A 18 10.69 -3.23 5.57
C SER A 18 11.34 -2.99 6.94
N LEU A 19 12.37 -3.76 7.30
CA LEU A 19 13.14 -3.57 8.53
C LEU A 19 13.84 -2.21 8.54
N PHE A 20 14.46 -1.82 7.42
CA PHE A 20 15.06 -0.50 7.26
C PHE A 20 14.04 0.63 7.44
N GLN A 21 12.84 0.50 6.86
CA GLN A 21 11.74 1.46 7.04
C GLN A 21 11.31 1.55 8.51
N LEU A 22 11.15 0.42 9.18
CA LEU A 22 10.67 0.37 10.57
C LEU A 22 11.67 0.99 11.55
N VAL A 23 12.96 0.68 11.40
CA VAL A 23 14.04 1.33 12.17
C VAL A 23 14.01 2.85 11.97
N ASN A 24 13.84 3.30 10.72
CA ASN A 24 13.74 4.73 10.41
C ASN A 24 12.49 5.43 10.98
N VAL A 25 11.40 4.69 11.24
CA VAL A 25 10.17 5.21 11.84
C VAL A 25 10.29 5.27 13.37
N ILE A 26 10.95 4.31 14.00
CA ILE A 26 11.16 4.32 15.46
C ILE A 26 12.08 5.48 15.87
N ILE A 27 13.12 5.76 15.07
CA ILE A 27 14.15 6.76 15.40
C ILE A 27 13.65 8.20 15.20
N VAL A 28 12.73 8.43 14.25
CA VAL A 28 12.27 9.78 13.90
C VAL A 28 10.75 9.80 14.09
N LYS A 29 10.22 10.67 14.96
CA LYS A 29 8.75 10.90 15.07
C LYS A 29 8.20 11.28 13.68
N LYS A 30 7.67 10.33 12.92
CA LYS A 30 7.24 10.50 11.53
C LYS A 30 5.72 10.55 11.38
N SER A 31 5.28 11.06 10.22
CA SER A 31 3.88 11.23 9.85
C SER A 31 3.08 9.92 9.93
N SER A 32 1.78 10.03 10.22
CA SER A 32 0.87 8.87 10.33
C SER A 32 0.89 7.99 9.08
N PHE A 33 1.10 8.61 7.91
CA PHE A 33 1.31 7.90 6.64
C PHE A 33 2.47 6.89 6.71
N LEU A 34 3.65 7.31 7.19
CA LEU A 34 4.83 6.44 7.21
C LEU A 34 4.71 5.31 8.24
N ILE A 35 4.07 5.58 9.38
CA ILE A 35 3.79 4.56 10.39
C ILE A 35 2.91 3.47 9.76
N LEU A 36 1.81 3.84 9.09
CA LEU A 36 0.89 2.90 8.45
C LEU A 36 1.52 2.15 7.28
N LEU A 37 2.37 2.80 6.50
CA LEU A 37 3.10 2.13 5.42
C LEU A 37 4.13 1.13 5.99
N SER A 38 4.81 1.48 7.09
CA SER A 38 5.73 0.56 7.75
C SER A 38 5.01 -0.64 8.38
N SER A 39 3.82 -0.44 8.97
CA SER A 39 3.00 -1.54 9.50
C SER A 39 2.45 -2.44 8.38
N ALA A 40 2.10 -1.87 7.23
CA ALA A 40 1.72 -2.67 6.05
C ALA A 40 2.86 -3.59 5.60
N LEU A 41 4.08 -3.04 5.48
CA LEU A 41 5.26 -3.81 5.08
C LEU A 41 5.60 -4.89 6.12
N LEU A 42 5.49 -4.60 7.42
CA LEU A 42 5.72 -5.58 8.48
C LEU A 42 4.71 -6.73 8.45
N THR A 43 3.42 -6.41 8.41
CA THR A 43 2.35 -7.44 8.39
C THR A 43 2.46 -8.32 7.15
N TYR A 44 2.77 -7.73 5.99
CA TYR A 44 3.06 -8.45 4.76
C TYR A 44 4.30 -9.36 4.88
N LEU A 45 5.35 -8.90 5.54
CA LEU A 45 6.54 -9.71 5.83
C LEU A 45 6.19 -10.91 6.70
N ILE A 46 5.47 -10.69 7.81
CA ILE A 46 5.08 -11.78 8.72
C ILE A 46 4.26 -12.83 7.97
N SER A 47 3.35 -12.39 7.10
CA SER A 47 2.58 -13.28 6.23
C SER A 47 3.47 -14.16 5.35
N ASN A 48 4.46 -13.56 4.68
CA ASN A 48 5.40 -14.30 3.83
C ASN A 48 6.32 -15.24 4.63
N VAL A 49 6.76 -14.86 5.82
CA VAL A 49 7.55 -15.74 6.69
C VAL A 49 6.74 -16.96 7.12
N ILE A 50 5.47 -16.76 7.50
CA ILE A 50 4.56 -17.86 7.84
C ILE A 50 4.36 -18.76 6.63
N TYR A 51 4.08 -18.20 5.45
CA TYR A 51 3.93 -18.96 4.21
C TYR A 51 5.18 -19.79 3.85
N LEU A 52 6.38 -19.30 4.17
CA LEU A 52 7.63 -20.04 3.93
C LEU A 52 7.85 -21.20 4.92
N ILE A 53 7.29 -21.11 6.12
CA ILE A 53 7.45 -22.13 7.17
C ILE A 53 6.38 -23.22 7.03
N ASP A 54 5.12 -22.81 6.84
CA ASP A 54 3.97 -23.71 6.81
C ASP A 54 2.82 -23.09 5.99
N ASP A 55 2.58 -23.65 4.81
CA ASP A 55 1.51 -23.22 3.91
C ASP A 55 0.12 -23.69 4.36
N ALA A 56 0.02 -24.59 5.34
CA ALA A 56 -1.27 -25.02 5.91
C ALA A 56 -1.97 -23.91 6.70
N LEU A 57 -1.25 -22.86 7.10
CA LEU A 57 -1.78 -21.70 7.82
C LEU A 57 -2.43 -20.64 6.90
N VAL A 58 -3.16 -21.10 5.87
CA VAL A 58 -3.76 -20.26 4.82
C VAL A 58 -4.63 -19.13 5.39
N ILE A 59 -5.45 -19.42 6.40
CA ILE A 59 -6.36 -18.44 7.02
C ILE A 59 -5.57 -17.29 7.68
N THR A 60 -4.51 -17.62 8.39
CA THR A 60 -3.63 -16.65 9.05
C THR A 60 -2.91 -15.78 8.03
N ILE A 61 -2.41 -16.38 6.95
CA ILE A 61 -1.75 -15.68 5.83
C ILE A 61 -2.71 -14.70 5.16
N ARG A 62 -3.94 -15.14 4.84
CA ARG A 62 -4.99 -14.28 4.27
C ARG A 62 -5.36 -13.12 5.19
N PHE A 63 -5.44 -13.36 6.50
CA PHE A 63 -5.70 -12.31 7.48
C PHE A 63 -4.59 -11.25 7.47
N LEU A 64 -3.32 -11.67 7.49
CA LEU A 64 -2.17 -10.78 7.48
C LEU A 64 -2.06 -9.99 6.16
N ASN A 65 -2.33 -10.61 5.01
CA ASN A 65 -2.36 -9.92 3.72
C ASN A 65 -3.49 -8.88 3.67
N THR A 66 -4.65 -9.18 4.26
CA THR A 66 -5.71 -8.18 4.33
C THR A 66 -5.35 -7.03 5.28
N ALA A 67 -4.72 -7.34 6.41
CA ALA A 67 -4.23 -6.33 7.35
C ALA A 67 -3.20 -5.39 6.69
N SER A 68 -2.32 -5.91 5.85
CA SER A 68 -1.35 -5.11 5.11
C SER A 68 -2.04 -4.15 4.14
N LEU A 69 -3.05 -4.61 3.39
CA LEU A 69 -3.83 -3.78 2.47
C LEU A 69 -4.63 -2.69 3.18
N VAL A 70 -5.27 -3.03 4.31
CA VAL A 70 -5.97 -2.05 5.15
C VAL A 70 -5.02 -0.96 5.64
N CYS A 71 -3.79 -1.32 6.01
CA CYS A 71 -2.75 -0.37 6.36
C CYS A 71 -2.35 0.51 5.16
N ILE A 72 -2.19 -0.06 3.96
CA ILE A 72 -1.88 0.69 2.73
C ILE A 72 -2.97 1.70 2.40
N LEU A 73 -4.25 1.29 2.42
CA LEU A 73 -5.35 2.20 2.17
C LEU A 73 -5.39 3.33 3.21
N SER A 74 -5.25 3.00 4.48
CA SER A 74 -5.24 3.99 5.55
C SER A 74 -4.06 4.96 5.42
N ALA A 75 -2.89 4.46 4.97
CA ALA A 75 -1.75 5.30 4.66
C ALA A 75 -2.11 6.27 3.53
N LEU A 76 -2.65 5.78 2.41
CA LEU A 76 -3.07 6.61 1.29
C LEU A 76 -4.11 7.68 1.67
N PHE A 77 -5.11 7.35 2.49
CA PHE A 77 -6.06 8.32 3.01
C PHE A 77 -5.40 9.40 3.86
N ASN A 78 -4.47 9.02 4.75
CA ASN A 78 -3.69 9.99 5.52
C ASN A 78 -2.80 10.86 4.63
N LEU A 79 -2.25 10.31 3.54
CA LEU A 79 -1.47 11.07 2.57
C LEU A 79 -2.32 12.09 1.80
N ILE A 80 -3.55 11.74 1.40
CA ILE A 80 -4.51 12.71 0.84
C ILE A 80 -4.78 13.81 1.86
N ARG A 81 -5.04 13.44 3.12
CA ARG A 81 -5.34 14.39 4.19
C ARG A 81 -4.19 15.36 4.42
N GLU A 82 -2.97 14.85 4.51
CA GLU A 82 -1.76 15.65 4.73
C GLU A 82 -1.44 16.56 3.53
N SER A 83 -1.87 16.16 2.32
CA SER A 83 -1.75 16.96 1.11
C SER A 83 -2.68 18.19 1.07
N LYS A 84 -3.71 18.26 1.93
CA LYS A 84 -4.64 19.39 2.02
C LYS A 84 -4.21 20.42 3.09
N PRO A 85 -4.58 21.71 2.94
CA PRO A 85 -4.35 22.74 3.97
C PRO A 85 -5.17 22.44 5.23
N ILE A 86 -4.68 22.88 6.40
CA ILE A 86 -5.20 22.50 7.73
C ILE A 86 -6.73 22.69 7.84
N PHE A 87 -7.28 23.75 7.27
CA PHE A 87 -8.70 24.09 7.32
C PHE A 87 -9.60 23.17 6.47
N ALA A 88 -9.06 22.52 5.43
CA ALA A 88 -9.78 21.59 4.56
C ALA A 88 -9.49 20.12 4.88
N ARG A 89 -8.79 19.85 5.99
CA ARG A 89 -8.50 18.48 6.44
C ARG A 89 -9.73 17.90 7.11
N PHE A 90 -10.16 16.75 6.63
CA PHE A 90 -11.15 15.94 7.34
C PHE A 90 -10.55 15.40 8.67
N PRO A 91 -11.40 15.00 9.64
CA PRO A 91 -10.95 14.46 10.92
C PRO A 91 -9.98 13.29 10.78
N THR A 92 -8.97 13.21 11.64
CA THR A 92 -7.94 12.14 11.61
C THR A 92 -8.54 10.75 11.68
N ILE A 93 -9.63 10.57 12.42
CA ILE A 93 -10.30 9.27 12.60
C ILE A 93 -10.74 8.65 11.27
N LEU A 94 -11.18 9.46 10.30
CA LEU A 94 -11.64 8.97 9.00
C LEU A 94 -10.49 8.42 8.14
N GLY A 95 -9.25 8.82 8.43
CA GLY A 95 -8.06 8.26 7.78
C GLY A 95 -7.79 6.79 8.13
N TYR A 96 -8.44 6.28 9.20
CA TYR A 96 -8.34 4.90 9.67
C TYR A 96 -9.62 4.09 9.39
N LEU A 97 -10.58 4.66 8.63
CA LEU A 97 -11.82 3.97 8.28
C LEU A 97 -11.61 2.56 7.67
N PRO A 98 -10.59 2.31 6.82
CA PRO A 98 -10.35 0.96 6.30
C PRO A 98 -10.16 -0.12 7.37
N PHE A 99 -9.75 0.23 8.60
CA PHE A 99 -9.60 -0.74 9.70
C PHE A 99 -10.91 -1.38 10.16
N VAL A 100 -12.06 -0.73 9.90
CA VAL A 100 -13.37 -1.29 10.21
C VAL A 100 -13.57 -2.64 9.48
N ILE A 101 -12.96 -2.80 8.32
CA ILE A 101 -13.08 -4.02 7.50
C ILE A 101 -12.50 -5.23 8.25
N LEU A 102 -11.44 -5.06 9.04
CA LEU A 102 -10.82 -6.15 9.80
C LEU A 102 -11.78 -6.83 10.79
N LEU A 103 -12.81 -6.13 11.26
CA LEU A 103 -13.84 -6.71 12.13
C LEU A 103 -14.69 -7.76 11.40
N PHE A 104 -14.85 -7.61 10.09
CA PHE A 104 -15.68 -8.48 9.26
C PHE A 104 -14.87 -9.56 8.54
N ILE A 105 -13.54 -9.42 8.48
CA ILE A 105 -12.65 -10.36 7.80
C ILE A 105 -12.82 -11.82 8.26
N PRO A 106 -12.92 -12.16 9.56
CA PRO A 106 -13.08 -13.54 10.00
C PRO A 106 -14.28 -14.27 9.38
N LEU A 107 -15.34 -13.55 8.99
CA LEU A 107 -16.51 -14.14 8.34
C LEU A 107 -16.28 -14.52 6.87
N ILE A 108 -15.17 -14.08 6.28
CA ILE A 108 -14.94 -14.06 4.84
C ILE A 108 -13.69 -14.87 4.44
N LEU A 109 -12.77 -15.11 5.38
CA LEU A 109 -11.48 -15.75 5.12
C LEU A 109 -11.56 -17.13 4.45
N ASP A 110 -12.61 -17.89 4.75
CA ASP A 110 -12.82 -19.23 4.19
C ASP A 110 -13.34 -19.20 2.75
N GLN A 111 -13.92 -18.08 2.31
CA GLN A 111 -14.45 -17.94 0.95
C GLN A 111 -13.43 -17.25 0.04
N SER A 112 -12.67 -18.06 -0.72
CA SER A 112 -11.64 -17.59 -1.65
C SER A 112 -12.14 -16.54 -2.66
N VAL A 113 -13.36 -16.72 -3.17
CA VAL A 113 -13.97 -15.78 -4.13
C VAL A 113 -14.19 -14.41 -3.49
N ILE A 114 -14.79 -14.36 -2.30
CA ILE A 114 -15.08 -13.09 -1.62
C ILE A 114 -13.77 -12.43 -1.18
N TYR A 115 -12.81 -13.21 -0.67
CA TYR A 115 -11.47 -12.73 -0.33
C TYR A 115 -10.78 -12.05 -1.53
N ASN A 116 -10.75 -12.71 -2.70
CA ASN A 116 -10.17 -12.15 -3.91
C ASN A 116 -10.91 -10.90 -4.40
N LEU A 117 -12.23 -10.86 -4.25
CA LEU A 117 -13.04 -9.70 -4.60
C LEU A 117 -12.68 -8.51 -3.70
N ILE A 118 -12.48 -8.73 -2.39
CA ILE A 118 -12.00 -7.72 -1.44
C ILE A 118 -10.61 -7.22 -1.85
N LEU A 119 -9.65 -8.11 -2.12
CA LEU A 119 -8.32 -7.72 -2.59
C LEU A 119 -8.40 -6.83 -3.84
N GLY A 120 -9.21 -7.25 -4.84
CA GLY A 120 -9.42 -6.48 -6.07
C GLY A 120 -10.03 -5.11 -5.81
N THR A 121 -11.02 -4.99 -4.92
CA THR A 121 -11.59 -3.69 -4.54
C THR A 121 -10.57 -2.79 -3.85
N PHE A 122 -9.68 -3.34 -3.01
CA PHE A 122 -8.63 -2.57 -2.37
C PHE A 122 -7.58 -2.07 -3.35
N GLN A 123 -7.13 -2.92 -4.27
CA GLN A 123 -6.20 -2.50 -5.33
C GLN A 123 -6.84 -1.42 -6.23
N GLY A 124 -8.12 -1.58 -6.57
CA GLY A 124 -8.87 -0.56 -7.32
C GLY A 124 -9.02 0.75 -6.55
N GLY A 125 -9.28 0.69 -5.25
CA GLY A 125 -9.32 1.87 -4.38
C GLY A 125 -7.98 2.61 -4.32
N ALA A 126 -6.87 1.88 -4.18
CA ALA A 126 -5.53 2.45 -4.21
C ALA A 126 -5.22 3.15 -5.56
N LEU A 127 -5.68 2.58 -6.67
CA LEU A 127 -5.57 3.16 -8.01
C LEU A 127 -6.40 4.44 -8.16
N ILE A 128 -7.64 4.46 -7.67
CA ILE A 128 -8.47 5.67 -7.71
C ILE A 128 -7.81 6.79 -6.90
N VAL A 129 -7.28 6.44 -5.72
CA VAL A 129 -6.58 7.39 -4.85
C VAL A 129 -5.29 7.91 -5.52
N SER A 130 -4.52 7.05 -6.19
CA SER A 130 -3.30 7.49 -6.89
C SER A 130 -3.61 8.48 -8.01
N ILE A 131 -4.65 8.22 -8.81
CA ILE A 131 -5.13 9.14 -9.85
C ILE A 131 -5.56 10.47 -9.24
N LEU A 132 -6.29 10.46 -8.11
CA LEU A 132 -6.72 11.67 -7.42
C LEU A 132 -5.50 12.50 -6.97
N ILE A 133 -4.50 11.87 -6.35
CA ILE A 133 -3.27 12.52 -5.90
C ILE A 133 -2.51 13.11 -7.09
N PHE A 134 -2.42 12.38 -8.20
CA PHE A 134 -1.81 12.87 -9.43
C PHE A 134 -2.55 14.11 -9.96
N SER A 135 -3.88 14.05 -10.05
CA SER A 135 -4.70 15.15 -10.57
C SER A 135 -4.60 16.42 -9.72
N ILE A 136 -4.55 16.29 -8.39
CA ILE A 136 -4.35 17.42 -7.46
C ILE A 136 -2.97 18.05 -7.66
N ASN A 137 -1.92 17.24 -7.84
CA ASN A 137 -0.55 17.72 -7.93
C ASN A 137 -0.12 18.16 -9.33
N GLN A 138 -0.91 17.88 -10.36
CA GLN A 138 -0.61 18.26 -11.75
C GLN A 138 -0.39 19.77 -11.92
N LYS A 139 -1.04 20.60 -11.09
CA LYS A 139 -0.92 22.06 -11.11
C LYS A 139 0.40 22.59 -10.53
N ASN A 140 1.17 21.78 -9.80
CA ASN A 140 2.44 22.18 -9.18
C ASN A 140 3.62 21.71 -10.06
N GLU A 141 3.94 22.52 -11.08
CA GLU A 141 4.58 22.17 -12.35
C GLU A 141 5.97 21.49 -12.40
N LYS A 142 6.64 21.12 -11.30
CA LYS A 142 8.09 20.78 -11.39
C LYS A 142 8.55 19.35 -11.09
N ASN A 143 7.70 18.40 -10.71
CA ASN A 143 8.13 17.00 -10.47
C ASN A 143 7.01 15.94 -10.59
N TYR A 144 6.20 15.99 -11.65
CA TYR A 144 5.10 15.04 -11.84
C TYR A 144 5.53 13.64 -12.32
N SER A 145 6.78 13.46 -12.77
CA SER A 145 7.25 12.18 -13.33
C SER A 145 7.11 11.01 -12.35
N LEU A 146 7.49 11.19 -11.08
CA LEU A 146 7.35 10.17 -10.05
C LEU A 146 5.88 9.82 -9.75
N LEU A 147 4.99 10.82 -9.79
CA LEU A 147 3.55 10.60 -9.57
C LEU A 147 2.92 9.83 -10.74
N ILE A 148 3.28 10.15 -11.98
CA ILE A 148 2.82 9.42 -13.17
C ILE A 148 3.32 7.98 -13.13
N ILE A 149 4.62 7.79 -12.89
CA ILE A 149 5.20 6.44 -12.84
C ILE A 149 4.54 5.62 -11.74
N GLY A 150 4.39 6.17 -10.53
CA GLY A 150 3.73 5.45 -9.44
C GLY A 150 2.26 5.11 -9.73
N THR A 151 1.52 6.02 -10.38
CA THR A 151 0.13 5.78 -10.80
C THR A 151 0.05 4.69 -11.87
N LEU A 152 0.96 4.70 -12.86
CA LEU A 152 1.06 3.66 -13.88
C LEU A 152 1.41 2.30 -13.26
N VAL A 153 2.32 2.26 -12.28
CA VAL A 153 2.67 1.02 -11.58
C VAL A 153 1.46 0.47 -10.81
N CYS A 154 0.67 1.31 -10.14
CA CYS A 154 -0.60 0.88 -9.52
C CYS A 154 -1.60 0.35 -10.55
N LEU A 155 -1.67 0.96 -11.74
CA LEU A 155 -2.52 0.51 -12.83
C LEU A 155 -2.09 -0.85 -13.40
N ILE A 156 -0.79 -1.06 -13.57
CA ILE A 156 -0.23 -2.35 -13.97
C ILE A 156 -0.55 -3.41 -12.91
N ALA A 157 -0.35 -3.10 -11.62
CA ALA A 157 -0.68 -4.01 -10.52
C ALA A 157 -2.14 -4.48 -10.58
N PHE A 158 -3.07 -3.53 -10.74
CA PHE A 158 -4.50 -3.80 -10.81
C PHE A 158 -4.89 -4.64 -12.04
N ILE A 159 -4.35 -4.32 -13.22
CA ILE A 159 -4.63 -5.08 -14.44
C ILE A 159 -4.11 -6.52 -14.29
N PHE A 160 -2.88 -6.69 -13.80
CA PHE A 160 -2.29 -8.02 -13.59
C PHE A 160 -3.10 -8.86 -12.60
N PHE A 161 -3.64 -8.24 -11.54
CA PHE A 161 -4.48 -8.93 -10.56
C PHE A 161 -5.75 -9.53 -11.17
N TRP A 162 -6.39 -8.85 -12.12
CA TRP A 162 -7.61 -9.34 -12.77
C TRP A 162 -7.37 -10.24 -13.99
N MET A 163 -6.25 -10.07 -14.69
CA MET A 163 -5.95 -10.80 -15.92
C MET A 163 -5.33 -12.18 -15.67
N ILE A 164 -4.62 -12.37 -14.55
CA ILE A 164 -3.98 -13.65 -14.22
C ILE A 164 -4.98 -14.50 -13.42
N PRO A 165 -5.19 -15.78 -13.76
CA PRO A 165 -6.11 -16.64 -13.02
C PRO A 165 -5.72 -16.71 -11.54
N LEU A 166 -6.69 -16.32 -10.70
CA LEU A 166 -6.63 -16.15 -9.23
C LEU A 166 -6.27 -17.41 -8.43
N THR A 167 -5.93 -18.51 -9.10
CA THR A 167 -5.56 -19.80 -8.49
C THR A 167 -4.08 -19.91 -8.16
N ASP A 168 -3.25 -18.99 -8.67
CA ASP A 168 -1.79 -19.04 -8.45
C ASP A 168 -1.36 -18.04 -7.38
N ILE A 169 -0.97 -18.54 -6.21
CA ILE A 169 -0.49 -17.75 -5.05
C ILE A 169 0.68 -16.84 -5.44
N GLN A 170 1.51 -17.28 -6.40
CA GLN A 170 2.64 -16.50 -6.88
C GLN A 170 2.20 -15.22 -7.59
N SER A 171 1.09 -15.29 -8.34
CA SER A 171 0.56 -14.14 -9.06
C SER A 171 0.03 -13.05 -8.12
N THR A 172 -0.63 -13.45 -7.03
CA THR A 172 -1.16 -12.50 -6.03
C THR A 172 -0.03 -11.72 -5.35
N VAL A 173 1.05 -12.41 -4.95
CA VAL A 173 2.24 -11.81 -4.33
C VAL A 173 2.87 -10.74 -5.23
N VAL A 174 3.00 -11.03 -6.53
CA VAL A 174 3.60 -10.09 -7.49
C VAL A 174 2.76 -8.82 -7.61
N THR A 175 1.42 -8.94 -7.65
CA THR A 175 0.52 -7.78 -7.77
C THR A 175 0.55 -6.89 -6.52
N GLU A 176 0.60 -7.50 -5.34
CA GLU A 176 0.67 -6.77 -4.07
C GLU A 176 1.99 -5.99 -3.94
N LEU A 177 3.11 -6.59 -4.36
CA LEU A 177 4.41 -5.92 -4.39
C LEU A 177 4.46 -4.76 -5.38
N LEU A 178 3.92 -4.95 -6.58
CA LEU A 178 3.76 -3.86 -7.56
C LEU A 178 2.92 -2.72 -6.98
N LEU A 179 1.82 -3.04 -6.29
CA LEU A 179 0.97 -2.04 -5.65
C LEU A 179 1.75 -1.21 -4.62
N ILE A 180 2.50 -1.88 -3.72
CA ILE A 180 3.34 -1.23 -2.70
C ILE A 180 4.38 -0.33 -3.36
N ALA A 181 5.06 -0.81 -4.40
CA ALA A 181 6.05 -0.03 -5.15
C ALA A 181 5.42 1.23 -5.77
N GLY A 182 4.23 1.12 -6.36
CA GLY A 182 3.48 2.25 -6.89
C GLY A 182 3.14 3.29 -5.83
N VAL A 183 2.63 2.85 -4.67
CA VAL A 183 2.29 3.72 -3.53
C VAL A 183 3.53 4.44 -2.98
N LEU A 184 4.67 3.75 -2.89
CA LEU A 184 5.94 4.34 -2.48
C LEU A 184 6.39 5.44 -3.45
N LEU A 185 6.33 5.19 -4.76
CA LEU A 185 6.69 6.18 -5.78
C LEU A 185 5.79 7.41 -5.71
N ILE A 186 4.48 7.22 -5.52
CA ILE A 186 3.52 8.31 -5.34
C ILE A 186 3.89 9.13 -4.10
N SER A 187 4.21 8.48 -2.98
CA SER A 187 4.60 9.19 -1.77
C SER A 187 5.89 10.00 -1.93
N LEU A 188 6.89 9.45 -2.60
CA LEU A 188 8.13 10.18 -2.88
C LEU A 188 7.84 11.37 -3.81
N GLY A 189 6.97 11.19 -4.81
CA GLY A 189 6.49 12.25 -5.68
C GLY A 189 5.77 13.37 -4.94
N THR A 190 4.85 13.06 -4.03
CA THR A 190 4.11 14.08 -3.25
C THR A 190 5.03 14.84 -2.30
N LYS A 191 5.95 14.16 -1.62
CA LYS A 191 6.91 14.83 -0.73
C LYS A 191 7.84 15.77 -1.51
N LYS A 192 8.31 15.36 -2.69
CA LYS A 192 9.13 16.21 -3.57
C LYS A 192 8.36 17.42 -4.10
N SER A 193 7.07 17.24 -4.43
CA SER A 193 6.16 18.32 -4.84
C SER A 193 5.99 19.36 -3.73
N GLN A 194 5.79 18.93 -2.48
CA GLN A 194 5.64 19.80 -1.32
C GLN A 194 6.92 20.59 -0.98
N LEU A 195 8.10 19.94 -1.05
CA LEU A 195 9.39 20.58 -0.78
C LEU A 195 9.74 21.68 -1.81
N ASN A 196 9.33 21.50 -3.07
CA ASN A 196 9.56 22.47 -4.13
C ASN A 196 8.57 23.63 -4.15
N ASN A 197 7.58 23.63 -3.25
CA ASN A 197 6.64 24.74 -3.07
C ASN A 197 6.69 25.28 -1.63
N PRO A 198 7.84 25.88 -1.20
CA PRO A 198 8.02 26.38 0.17
C PRO A 198 7.09 27.56 0.52
N ASN A 199 6.49 28.19 -0.49
CA ASN A 199 5.53 29.29 -0.37
C ASN A 199 4.10 28.87 -0.72
N GLY A 200 3.70 27.62 -0.45
CA GLY A 200 2.34 27.13 -0.69
C GLY A 200 1.28 27.90 0.10
N ARG A 201 1.01 29.16 -0.27
CA ARG A 201 -0.26 29.82 -0.07
C ARG A 201 -1.29 28.83 -0.55
N SER A 202 -2.17 28.47 0.37
CA SER A 202 -3.44 27.84 0.08
C SER A 202 -4.12 28.63 -1.02
N ILE A 203 -4.02 28.15 -2.26
CA ILE A 203 -4.88 28.62 -3.33
C ILE A 203 -6.09 27.69 -3.27
N ILE A 204 -7.05 28.16 -2.46
CA ILE A 204 -8.48 27.83 -2.42
C ILE A 204 -8.81 26.46 -1.81
#